data_AF-A0ABD3RE14-F1
#
_entry.id   AF-A0ABD3RE14-F1
#
_cell.length_a   1.000
_cell.length_b   1.000
_cell.length_c   1.000
_cell.angle_alpha   90.00
_cell.angle_beta   90.00
_cell.angle_gamma   90.00
#
_symmetry.space_group_name_H-M   'P 1'
#
loop_
_entity.id
_entity.type
_entity.pdbx_description
1 polymer ?
#
loop_
_entity_poly.entity_id
_entity_poly.type
_entity_poly.pdbx_seq_one_letter_code
_entity_poly.pdbx_strand_id
1 'polypeptide(L)'
;MAFSSILEGPSDKAIGPYVNQSIPFLLTALSDPNDLVKDTTAWTIGRICDLHVRSIPEDIFPTLVNGLAAKLLTETPRVSSQACFGIHNLAAAFQNDNAAATSGTNALSRECALDVREPYRSIAGTVDSSHHSSSSEDGDCGDNAAHLGRTG
;
A
#
# COMPACT_ATOMS: atom_id res chain seq x y z
N MET A 1 -9.35 22.78 -4.80
CA MET A 1 -9.48 21.97 -3.57
C MET A 1 -8.51 22.55 -2.56
N ALA A 2 -8.97 23.26 -1.54
CA ALA A 2 -8.08 23.91 -0.56
C ALA A 2 -7.87 23.04 0.68
N PHE A 3 -8.96 22.43 1.18
CA PHE A 3 -8.91 21.59 2.37
C PHE A 3 -8.05 20.34 2.19
N SER A 4 -8.14 19.67 1.03
CA SER A 4 -7.28 18.50 0.76
C SER A 4 -5.79 18.83 0.71
N SER A 5 -5.42 20.02 0.23
CA SER A 5 -4.02 20.44 0.11
C SER A 5 -3.38 20.68 1.47
N ILE A 6 -4.17 21.01 2.50
CA ILE A 6 -3.67 21.16 3.86
C ILE A 6 -3.62 19.83 4.63
N LEU A 7 -4.18 18.74 4.08
CA LEU A 7 -4.04 17.39 4.66
C LEU A 7 -2.65 16.81 4.39
N GLU A 8 -1.94 17.28 3.36
CA GLU A 8 -0.63 16.72 3.03
C GLU A 8 0.49 17.50 3.73
N GLY A 9 1.29 16.79 4.54
CA GLY A 9 2.43 17.36 5.28
C GLY A 9 2.29 17.52 6.80
N PRO A 10 1.15 17.94 7.38
CA PRO A 10 1.05 18.10 8.83
C PRO A 10 0.94 16.74 9.54
N SER A 11 1.29 16.72 10.84
CA SER A 11 1.11 15.54 11.68
C SER A 11 -0.35 15.36 12.10
N ASP A 12 -0.75 14.11 12.38
CA ASP A 12 -2.11 13.75 12.84
C ASP A 12 -2.57 14.60 14.04
N LYS A 13 -1.66 14.92 14.96
CA LYS A 13 -1.97 15.74 16.14
C LYS A 13 -2.35 17.18 15.77
N ALA A 14 -1.71 17.75 14.75
CA ALA A 14 -1.94 19.12 14.34
C ALA A 14 -3.24 19.25 13.53
N ILE A 15 -3.50 18.29 12.64
CA ILE A 15 -4.66 18.35 11.73
C ILE A 15 -5.91 17.72 12.34
N GLY A 16 -5.76 16.84 13.33
CA GLY A 16 -6.84 16.02 13.88
C GLY A 16 -8.09 16.78 14.34
N PRO A 17 -7.98 17.91 15.07
CA PRO A 17 -9.16 18.70 15.44
C PRO A 17 -9.96 19.20 14.23
N TYR A 18 -9.27 19.56 13.14
CA TYR A 18 -9.91 20.04 11.91
C TYR A 18 -10.56 18.90 11.14
N VAL A 19 -9.90 17.73 11.07
CA VAL A 19 -10.47 16.51 10.48
C VAL A 19 -11.76 16.14 11.21
N ASN A 20 -11.71 16.05 12.55
CA ASN A 20 -12.86 15.72 13.39
C ASN A 20 -14.06 16.64 13.16
N GLN A 21 -13.83 17.95 13.06
CA GLN A 21 -14.89 18.92 12.80
C GLN A 21 -15.41 18.86 11.36
N SER A 22 -14.55 18.51 10.39
CA SER A 22 -14.91 18.49 8.97
C SER A 22 -15.72 17.27 8.55
N ILE A 23 -15.51 16.10 9.17
CA ILE A 23 -16.15 14.85 8.74
C ILE A 23 -17.69 14.92 8.74
N PRO A 24 -18.38 15.42 9.78
CA PRO A 24 -19.84 15.54 9.77
C PRO A 24 -20.35 16.44 8.63
N PHE A 25 -19.61 17.51 8.33
CA PHE A 25 -19.93 18.41 7.23
C PHE A 25 -19.72 17.72 5.87
N LEU A 26 -18.60 17.01 5.68
CA LEU A 26 -18.31 16.26 4.47
C LEU A 26 -19.36 15.16 4.23
N LEU A 27 -19.81 14.46 5.27
CA LEU A 27 -20.88 13.47 5.15
C LEU A 27 -22.20 14.08 4.69
N THR A 28 -22.51 15.29 5.15
CA THR A 28 -23.69 16.02 4.67
C THR A 28 -23.51 16.45 3.20
N ALA A 29 -22.32 16.92 2.83
CA ALA A 29 -22.00 17.36 1.48
C ALA A 29 -21.98 16.22 0.44
N LEU A 30 -21.91 14.95 0.84
CA LEU A 30 -22.11 13.81 -0.06
C LEU A 30 -23.54 13.72 -0.62
N SER A 31 -24.50 14.46 -0.06
CA SER A 31 -25.87 14.55 -0.55
C SER A 31 -26.18 15.90 -1.19
N ASP A 32 -25.15 16.68 -1.55
CA ASP A 32 -25.31 17.94 -2.25
C ASP A 32 -25.96 17.76 -3.63
N PRO A 33 -26.85 18.67 -4.08
CA PRO A 33 -27.47 18.59 -5.40
C PRO A 33 -26.48 18.69 -6.56
N ASN A 34 -25.29 19.27 -6.34
CA ASN A 34 -24.27 19.41 -7.38
C ASN A 34 -23.32 18.21 -7.37
N ASP A 35 -23.28 17.48 -8.49
CA ASP A 35 -22.40 16.32 -8.69
C ASP A 35 -20.91 16.65 -8.51
N LEU A 36 -20.48 17.87 -8.84
CA LEU A 36 -19.09 18.30 -8.63
C LEU A 36 -18.75 18.44 -7.14
N VAL A 37 -19.72 18.87 -6.31
CA VAL A 37 -19.55 18.95 -4.86
C VAL A 37 -19.47 17.54 -4.29
N LYS A 38 -20.34 16.62 -4.73
CA LYS A 38 -20.28 15.22 -4.30
C LYS A 38 -18.96 14.54 -4.68
N ASP A 39 -18.50 14.72 -5.91
CA ASP A 39 -17.23 14.15 -6.42
C ASP A 39 -16.04 14.64 -5.59
N THR A 40 -15.92 15.96 -5.42
CA THR A 40 -14.83 16.57 -4.64
C THR A 40 -14.90 16.21 -3.15
N THR A 41 -16.10 16.10 -2.59
CA THR A 41 -16.31 15.68 -1.20
C THR A 41 -15.90 14.22 -0.98
N ALA A 42 -16.36 13.31 -1.85
CA ALA A 42 -16.01 11.89 -1.77
C ALA A 42 -14.50 11.68 -1.91
N TRP A 43 -13.85 12.39 -2.84
CA TRP A 43 -12.40 12.36 -3.00
C TRP A 43 -11.67 12.88 -1.74
N THR A 44 -12.15 13.99 -1.17
CA THR A 44 -11.58 14.58 0.06
C THR A 44 -11.67 13.60 1.23
N ILE A 45 -12.83 12.95 1.42
CA ILE A 45 -12.99 11.91 2.44
C ILE A 45 -11.98 10.78 2.21
N GLY A 46 -11.82 10.32 0.98
CA GLY A 46 -10.84 9.28 0.67
C GLY A 46 -9.40 9.66 0.99
N ARG A 47 -9.03 10.94 0.82
CA ARG A 47 -7.70 11.44 1.20
C ARG A 47 -7.50 11.53 2.72
N ILE A 48 -8.56 11.83 3.48
CA ILE A 48 -8.51 11.77 4.95
C ILE A 48 -8.32 10.32 5.42
N CYS A 49 -9.04 9.37 4.82
CA CYS A 49 -8.88 7.94 5.13
C CYS A 49 -7.46 7.41 4.82
N ASP A 50 -6.77 8.01 3.85
CA ASP A 50 -5.42 7.64 3.46
C ASP A 50 -4.36 8.25 4.40
N LEU A 51 -4.46 9.55 4.67
CA LEU A 51 -3.41 10.29 5.40
C LEU A 51 -3.62 10.33 6.91
N HIS A 52 -4.86 10.40 7.37
CA HIS A 52 -5.19 10.77 8.76
C HIS A 52 -6.32 9.93 9.35
N VAL A 53 -6.42 8.66 8.97
CA VAL A 53 -7.44 7.72 9.49
C VAL A 53 -7.53 7.70 11.01
N ARG A 54 -6.39 7.82 11.71
CA ARG A 54 -6.28 7.83 13.18
C ARG A 54 -6.83 9.09 13.83
N SER A 55 -7.03 10.13 13.03
CA SER A 55 -7.67 11.36 13.48
C SER A 55 -9.19 11.29 13.40
N ILE A 56 -9.77 10.24 12.81
CA ILE A 56 -11.22 10.04 12.72
C ILE A 56 -11.71 9.33 13.99
N PRO A 57 -12.79 9.78 14.63
CA PRO A 57 -13.36 9.14 15.81
C PRO A 57 -13.98 7.78 15.45
N GLU A 58 -13.76 6.78 16.30
CA GLU A 58 -14.22 5.42 16.02
C GLU A 58 -15.75 5.28 15.89
N ASP A 59 -16.49 6.11 16.63
CA ASP A 59 -17.96 6.18 16.60
C ASP A 59 -18.51 6.69 15.26
N ILE A 60 -17.70 7.41 14.48
CA ILE A 60 -18.10 7.95 13.17
C ILE A 60 -17.86 6.94 12.04
N PHE A 61 -16.97 5.96 12.20
CA PHE A 61 -16.65 5.00 11.13
C PHE A 61 -17.87 4.30 10.52
N PRO A 62 -18.84 3.78 11.29
CA PRO A 62 -20.02 3.13 10.71
C PRO A 62 -20.80 4.08 9.80
N THR A 63 -20.97 5.33 10.24
CA THR A 63 -21.66 6.37 9.46
C THR A 63 -20.88 6.72 8.20
N LEU A 64 -19.55 6.82 8.30
CA LEU A 64 -18.66 7.11 7.18
C LEU A 64 -18.74 6.02 6.10
N VAL A 65 -18.59 4.76 6.51
CA VAL A 65 -18.64 3.61 5.60
C VAL A 65 -20.02 3.50 4.94
N ASN A 66 -21.10 3.62 5.71
CA ASN A 66 -22.46 3.57 5.16
C ASN A 66 -22.72 4.74 4.21
N GLY A 67 -22.23 5.94 4.52
CA GLY A 67 -22.33 7.11 3.66
C GLY A 67 -21.66 6.88 2.31
N LEU A 68 -20.42 6.39 2.30
CA LEU A 68 -19.70 6.07 1.07
C LEU A 68 -20.34 4.90 0.30
N ALA A 69 -20.75 3.83 1.00
CA ALA A 69 -21.38 2.66 0.39
C ALA A 69 -22.72 3.00 -0.27
N ALA A 70 -23.51 3.88 0.33
CA ALA A 70 -24.75 4.37 -0.28
C ALA A 70 -24.48 5.08 -1.61
N LYS A 71 -23.38 5.84 -1.70
CA LYS A 71 -23.02 6.56 -2.93
C LYS A 71 -22.57 5.64 -4.06
N LEU A 72 -21.96 4.50 -3.74
CA LEU A 72 -21.64 3.47 -4.74
C LEU A 72 -22.87 3.00 -5.53
N LEU A 73 -24.02 2.89 -4.86
CA LEU A 73 -25.24 2.32 -5.41
C LEU A 73 -26.17 3.35 -6.04
N THR A 74 -26.05 4.62 -5.65
CA THR A 74 -27.06 5.64 -5.94
C THR A 74 -26.56 6.80 -6.82
N GLU A 75 -25.25 6.98 -6.95
CA GLU A 75 -24.67 8.13 -7.65
C GLU A 75 -24.09 7.79 -9.03
N THR A 76 -23.63 8.82 -9.74
CA THR A 76 -22.98 8.67 -11.04
C THR A 76 -21.66 7.89 -10.93
N PRO A 77 -21.22 7.21 -12.00
CA PRO A 77 -19.97 6.42 -11.98
C PRO A 77 -18.74 7.20 -11.52
N ARG A 78 -18.70 8.51 -11.79
CA ARG A 78 -17.62 9.41 -11.34
C ARG A 78 -17.58 9.49 -9.82
N VAL A 79 -18.70 9.82 -9.18
CA VAL A 79 -18.81 9.93 -7.72
C VAL A 79 -18.63 8.57 -7.06
N SER A 80 -19.22 7.51 -7.62
CA SER A 80 -19.08 6.14 -7.13
C SER A 80 -17.61 5.68 -7.16
N SER A 81 -16.84 6.06 -8.19
CA SER A 81 -15.40 5.78 -8.23
C SER A 81 -14.65 6.41 -7.05
N GLN A 82 -15.00 7.65 -6.67
CA GLN A 82 -14.38 8.31 -5.51
C GLN A 82 -14.80 7.68 -4.19
N ALA A 83 -16.07 7.28 -4.07
CA ALA A 83 -16.54 6.57 -2.89
C ALA A 83 -15.80 5.22 -2.72
N CYS A 84 -15.57 4.50 -3.83
CA CYS A 84 -14.77 3.28 -3.83
C CYS A 84 -13.33 3.53 -3.39
N PHE A 85 -12.69 4.58 -3.92
CA PHE A 85 -11.37 5.02 -3.49
C PHE A 85 -11.30 5.28 -1.98
N GLY A 86 -12.29 5.97 -1.41
CA GLY A 86 -12.32 6.23 0.03
C GLY A 86 -12.47 4.98 0.89
N ILE A 87 -13.31 4.02 0.47
CA ILE A 87 -13.47 2.73 1.17
C ILE A 87 -12.19 1.89 1.06
N HIS A 88 -11.56 1.87 -0.11
CA HIS A 88 -10.29 1.18 -0.32
C HIS A 88 -9.20 1.70 0.63
N ASN A 89 -9.02 3.02 0.70
CA ASN A 89 -8.01 3.63 1.57
C ASN A 89 -8.30 3.36 3.05
N LEU A 90 -9.57 3.43 3.45
CA LEU A 90 -9.98 3.08 4.81
C LEU A 90 -9.63 1.62 5.15
N ALA A 91 -9.92 0.69 4.24
CA ALA A 91 -9.58 -0.73 4.45
C ALA A 91 -8.06 -0.95 4.49
N ALA A 92 -7.30 -0.29 3.61
CA ALA A 92 -5.84 -0.39 3.55
C ALA A 92 -5.18 0.13 4.85
N ALA A 93 -5.69 1.23 5.39
CA ALA A 93 -5.25 1.79 6.67
C ALA A 93 -5.32 0.76 7.82
N PHE A 94 -6.43 0.04 7.96
CA PHE A 94 -6.59 -0.98 9.00
C PHE A 94 -5.82 -2.28 8.73
N GLN A 95 -5.58 -2.63 7.47
CA GLN A 95 -4.74 -3.77 7.12
C GLN A 95 -3.29 -3.56 7.56
N ASN A 96 -2.77 -2.34 7.42
CA ASN A 96 -1.42 -2.00 7.85
C ASN A 96 -1.25 -2.12 9.38
N ASP A 97 -2.27 -1.75 10.15
CA ASP A 97 -2.29 -1.93 11.60
C ASP A 97 -2.28 -3.42 12.01
N ASN A 98 -2.93 -4.29 11.22
CA ASN A 98 -2.97 -5.74 11.46
C ASN A 98 -1.69 -6.46 11.00
N ALA A 99 -1.02 -5.95 9.96
CA ALA A 99 0.30 -6.42 9.54
C ALA A 99 1.37 -6.13 10.62
N ALA A 100 1.25 -5.00 11.33
CA ALA A 100 2.09 -4.70 12.49
C ALA A 100 1.84 -5.66 13.67
N ALA A 101 0.63 -6.21 13.81
CA ALA A 101 0.30 -7.28 14.77
C ALA A 101 0.75 -8.69 14.33
N THR A 102 1.30 -8.84 13.12
CA THR A 102 1.75 -10.12 12.55
C THR A 102 3.28 -10.21 12.42
N SER A 103 4.04 -9.57 13.33
CA SER A 103 5.45 -9.91 13.58
C SER A 103 5.59 -11.09 14.55
N GLY A 104 4.86 -12.16 14.25
CA GLY A 104 4.94 -13.45 14.91
C GLY A 104 4.73 -14.54 13.88
N THR A 105 5.83 -15.02 13.30
CA THR A 105 6.04 -16.32 12.64
C THR A 105 4.78 -17.15 12.33
N ASN A 106 4.20 -16.85 11.16
CA ASN A 106 3.57 -17.72 10.17
C ASN A 106 3.13 -19.18 10.49
N ALA A 107 1.88 -19.50 10.07
CA ALA A 107 1.49 -20.83 9.56
C ALA A 107 1.20 -20.83 8.04
N LEU A 108 0.95 -19.66 7.44
CA LEU A 108 0.59 -19.50 6.02
C LEU A 108 1.76 -19.20 5.08
N SER A 109 2.98 -19.03 5.60
CA SER A 109 4.17 -18.72 4.77
C SER A 109 4.61 -19.86 3.86
N ARG A 110 4.13 -21.09 4.08
CA ARG A 110 4.43 -22.23 3.21
C ARG A 110 3.61 -22.20 1.91
N GLU A 111 2.41 -21.65 1.95
CA GLU A 111 1.49 -21.68 0.80
C GLU A 111 1.76 -20.53 -0.19
N CYS A 112 2.14 -19.35 0.32
CA CYS A 112 2.34 -18.17 -0.53
C CYS A 112 3.67 -18.16 -1.32
N ALA A 113 4.61 -19.06 -1.00
CA ALA A 113 5.94 -19.09 -1.61
C ALA A 113 6.01 -19.83 -2.95
N LEU A 114 4.98 -20.61 -3.32
CA LEU A 114 5.00 -21.46 -4.52
C LEU A 114 4.42 -20.77 -5.76
N ASP A 115 3.54 -19.77 -5.62
CA ASP A 115 2.76 -19.27 -6.76
C ASP A 115 3.34 -18.03 -7.48
N VAL A 116 4.31 -17.33 -6.86
CA VAL A 116 4.79 -16.03 -7.39
C VAL A 116 6.24 -16.07 -7.88
N ARG A 117 6.99 -17.15 -7.62
CA ARG A 117 8.46 -17.17 -7.84
C ARG A 117 8.93 -17.58 -9.24
N GLU A 118 8.07 -18.17 -10.07
CA GLU A 118 8.43 -18.57 -11.44
C GLU A 118 8.37 -17.42 -12.47
N PRO A 119 7.33 -16.56 -12.53
CA PRO A 119 7.23 -15.59 -13.63
C PRO A 119 8.24 -14.43 -13.53
N TYR A 120 8.79 -14.13 -12.35
CA TYR A 120 9.68 -12.97 -12.16
C TYR A 120 11.16 -13.26 -12.49
N ARG A 121 11.58 -14.54 -12.54
CA ARG A 121 13.00 -14.88 -12.78
C ARG A 121 13.40 -14.82 -14.25
N SER A 122 12.43 -14.86 -15.16
CA SER A 122 12.68 -14.87 -16.61
C SER A 122 12.97 -13.48 -17.21
N ILE A 123 12.51 -12.41 -16.55
CA ILE A 123 12.54 -11.04 -17.08
C ILE A 123 13.71 -10.18 -16.58
N ALA A 124 14.41 -10.57 -15.51
CA ALA A 124 15.47 -9.78 -14.89
C ALA A 124 16.91 -10.16 -15.34
N GLY A 125 17.07 -11.01 -16.36
CA GLY A 125 18.35 -11.63 -16.70
C GLY A 125 19.21 -11.00 -17.81
N THR A 126 18.73 -9.99 -18.56
CA THR A 126 19.35 -9.69 -19.88
C THR A 126 20.03 -8.33 -20.03
N VAL A 127 20.05 -7.43 -19.05
CA VAL A 127 20.71 -6.12 -19.25
C VAL A 127 21.41 -5.66 -17.96
N ASP A 128 22.70 -5.94 -17.82
CA ASP A 128 23.79 -4.96 -18.01
C ASP A 128 25.10 -5.45 -17.35
N SER A 129 26.23 -4.94 -17.86
CA SER A 129 27.61 -4.98 -17.33
C SER A 129 28.55 -6.07 -17.86
N SER A 130 28.89 -5.92 -19.13
CA SER A 130 30.27 -6.17 -19.59
C SER A 130 31.08 -4.90 -19.36
N HIS A 131 32.12 -4.93 -18.49
CA HIS A 131 33.45 -4.35 -18.71
C HIS A 131 34.30 -4.39 -17.43
N HIS A 132 35.52 -4.93 -17.59
CA HIS A 132 36.76 -4.69 -16.85
C HIS A 132 37.13 -5.57 -15.63
N SER A 133 37.78 -6.69 -15.97
CA SER A 133 39.06 -7.22 -15.48
C SER A 133 39.67 -6.68 -14.18
N SER A 134 40.02 -7.60 -13.27
CA SER A 134 41.36 -7.69 -12.68
C SER A 134 41.57 -9.08 -12.08
N SER A 135 42.58 -9.76 -12.60
CA SER A 135 43.11 -11.05 -12.17
C SER A 135 43.69 -10.98 -10.75
N SER A 136 43.54 -12.07 -10.00
CA SER A 136 44.42 -12.35 -8.85
C SER A 136 44.71 -13.85 -8.88
N GLU A 137 45.85 -14.16 -9.50
CA GLU A 137 46.57 -15.40 -9.33
C GLU A 137 47.19 -15.37 -7.94
N ASP A 138 46.80 -16.28 -7.06
CA ASP A 138 47.62 -16.66 -5.91
C ASP A 138 47.55 -18.18 -5.81
N GLY A 139 48.62 -18.81 -6.30
CA GLY A 139 48.90 -20.21 -6.06
C GLY A 139 49.39 -20.39 -4.63
N ASP A 140 48.89 -21.42 -3.97
CA ASP A 140 49.56 -21.98 -2.81
C ASP A 140 49.60 -23.51 -2.91
N CYS A 141 50.79 -24.01 -2.60
CA CYS A 141 51.26 -25.38 -2.68
C CYS A 141 50.62 -26.26 -1.60
N GLY A 142 50.40 -27.54 -1.92
CA GLY A 142 50.01 -28.52 -0.92
C GLY A 142 49.96 -29.94 -1.46
N ASP A 143 51.13 -30.59 -1.49
CA ASP A 143 51.35 -32.01 -1.74
C ASP A 143 50.35 -32.95 -1.03
N ASN A 144 49.84 -33.97 -1.74
CA ASN A 144 50.12 -35.36 -1.34
C ASN A 144 49.76 -36.41 -2.41
N ALA A 145 50.55 -37.47 -2.40
CA ALA A 145 50.75 -38.46 -3.45
C ALA A 145 49.85 -39.71 -3.35
N ALA A 146 49.59 -40.34 -4.50
CA ALA A 146 49.46 -41.80 -4.75
C ALA A 146 49.09 -41.99 -6.24
N HIS A 147 50.01 -42.29 -7.16
CA HIS A 147 50.60 -43.60 -7.51
C HIS A 147 49.60 -44.67 -7.99
N LEU A 148 50.00 -45.35 -9.10
CA LEU A 148 49.36 -46.42 -9.89
C LEU A 148 48.60 -45.89 -11.13
N GLY A 149 48.94 -46.18 -12.39
CA GLY A 149 49.94 -47.06 -13.00
C GLY A 149 49.44 -47.56 -14.37
N ARG A 150 50.32 -47.54 -15.39
CA ARG A 150 50.37 -48.38 -16.62
C ARG A 150 49.25 -48.24 -17.67
N THR A 151 49.53 -47.71 -18.86
CA THR A 151 50.15 -48.36 -20.06
C THR A 151 49.38 -49.56 -20.61
N GLY A 152 48.87 -49.40 -21.83
CA GLY A 152 48.30 -50.43 -22.70
C GLY A 152 47.71 -49.77 -23.93
#